data_AF-A0A3E0KTA5-F1
#
_entry.id   AF-A0A3E0KTA5-F1
#
_cell.length_a   1.000
_cell.length_b   1.000
_cell.length_c   1.000
_cell.angle_alpha   90.00
_cell.angle_beta   90.00
_cell.angle_gamma   90.00
#
_symmetry.space_group_name_H-M   'P 1'
#
loop_
_entity.id
_entity.type
_entity.pdbx_description
1 polymer ?
#
loop_
_entity_poly.entity_id
_entity_poly.type
_entity_poly.pdbx_seq_one_letter_code
_entity_poly.pdbx_strand_id
1 'polypeptide(L)'
;MGSAMRHRRPWWKRVLGAGLAAGMVAAWTLAGTSSGFAATASNGVRVETVQLLAGTRHATPMTVIRAEQDGPVVLAVGGVHGDKPAGVEAGKVLAEFRDLERGTLIVIPALNRQAVEAGRRSVDIDLNRAFPTSSRSQPSDPRARAVWDVMQAYGVDYLIDMHEDARPWTSSGLGRVLVYRRVGDNQATAQALKAALDKTSSRSWRLGGEPIVTGLVRSAQDVLGVSAFYVSTSRTDAMSLRVQQHVTAVMTLLERLGMVKGGSGGGTPSNTVTVRTILSGTVHATKLYVIDSGVPGPTVWISGGVHGSELAGWMAAERITQWRVSRGRLIVVPHAFELAVQQRLRAARGYSDLNRQFPTSASGSPSGTLAKGLWEELKRYRPDWVFDLHEAMSNRNLNPSSVGQTIIVYPNSEINALVQTVISRINRNLSSTLHFQMLRYPVQGSLARAAGQFLGANAAIVETSRLYDLDDRIDWHLTIMRYVLEELDMGPVTHTSSLSGSQAAAA
;
A
#
# COMPACT_ATOMS: atom_id res chain seq x y z
N MET A 1 19.02 -7.46 55.90
CA MET A 1 20.31 -6.97 55.37
C MET A 1 20.43 -7.42 53.92
N GLY A 2 20.12 -6.54 52.97
CA GLY A 2 20.12 -6.86 51.54
C GLY A 2 21.49 -6.63 50.91
N SER A 3 22.01 -7.65 50.21
CA SER A 3 23.24 -7.56 49.42
C SER A 3 22.89 -7.29 47.96
N ALA A 4 23.07 -6.05 47.52
CA ALA A 4 22.96 -5.64 46.13
C ALA A 4 24.21 -6.08 45.34
N MET A 5 24.02 -6.93 44.32
CA MET A 5 25.02 -7.18 43.28
C MET A 5 25.26 -5.91 42.47
N ARG A 6 26.46 -5.33 42.59
CA ARG A 6 26.94 -4.27 41.71
C ARG A 6 27.44 -4.86 40.39
N HIS A 7 26.69 -4.63 39.31
CA HIS A 7 27.20 -4.82 37.95
C HIS A 7 28.34 -3.84 37.66
N ARG A 8 29.53 -4.37 37.37
CA ARG A 8 30.67 -3.61 36.86
C ARG A 8 30.37 -3.13 35.44
N ARG A 9 30.48 -1.82 35.21
CA ARG A 9 30.38 -1.20 33.87
C ARG A 9 31.65 -1.50 33.05
N PRO A 10 31.57 -1.68 31.72
CA PRO A 10 32.74 -1.93 30.88
C PRO A 10 33.66 -0.71 30.78
N TRP A 11 34.96 -0.99 30.63
CA TRP A 11 36.11 -0.10 30.76
C TRP A 11 36.28 0.99 29.67
N TRP A 12 35.47 1.01 28.61
CA TRP A 12 35.61 1.95 27.49
C TRP A 12 34.97 3.33 27.70
N LYS A 13 34.23 3.56 28.80
CA LYS A 13 33.64 4.87 29.15
C LYS A 13 34.59 5.84 29.89
N ARG A 14 35.90 5.69 29.73
CA ARG A 14 36.92 6.50 30.44
C ARG A 14 37.92 7.19 29.51
N VAL A 15 37.45 7.84 28.45
CA VAL A 15 38.18 8.94 27.78
C VAL A 15 37.18 9.94 27.22
N LEU A 16 36.69 10.86 28.05
CA LEU A 16 36.07 12.12 27.59
C LEU A 16 36.32 13.15 28.69
N GLY A 17 37.46 13.85 28.56
CA GLY A 17 37.68 15.14 29.18
C GLY A 17 36.98 16.22 28.34
N ALA A 18 36.44 17.20 29.04
CA ALA A 18 35.61 18.29 28.55
C ALA A 18 36.19 19.05 27.34
N GLY A 19 35.30 19.47 26.43
CA GLY A 19 35.63 20.51 25.45
C GLY A 19 34.71 20.51 24.23
N LEU A 20 33.83 21.52 24.18
CA LEU A 20 33.18 22.10 23.01
C LEU A 20 31.91 21.42 22.47
N ALA A 21 30.81 22.02 22.91
CA ALA A 21 29.60 22.16 22.13
C ALA A 21 29.85 22.96 20.83
N ALA A 22 28.94 22.75 19.87
CA ALA A 22 28.74 23.48 18.60
C ALA A 22 29.59 23.05 17.39
N GLY A 23 28.89 22.53 16.38
CA GLY A 23 29.20 22.72 14.95
C GLY A 23 30.30 21.84 14.37
N MET A 24 29.93 20.74 13.71
CA MET A 24 30.61 20.34 12.48
C MET A 24 29.74 19.40 11.62
N VAL A 25 29.21 20.00 10.56
CA VAL A 25 28.83 19.34 9.31
C VAL A 25 30.12 18.94 8.59
N ALA A 26 30.12 17.72 8.01
CA ALA A 26 30.88 17.25 6.84
C ALA A 26 31.82 16.03 7.02
N ALA A 27 31.66 15.15 6.02
CA ALA A 27 32.63 14.24 5.41
C ALA A 27 32.76 12.81 5.97
N TRP A 28 32.05 11.88 5.32
CA TRP A 28 32.59 10.56 5.03
C TRP A 28 32.62 10.34 3.52
N THR A 29 33.84 10.30 3.00
CA THR A 29 34.20 9.85 1.66
C THR A 29 33.99 8.34 1.56
N LEU A 30 32.81 7.94 1.08
CA LEU A 30 32.68 6.68 0.36
C LEU A 30 32.98 6.97 -1.11
N ALA A 31 33.86 6.18 -1.71
CA ALA A 31 34.41 6.39 -3.04
C ALA A 31 33.30 6.70 -4.07
N GLY A 32 33.37 7.88 -4.68
CA GLY A 32 32.64 8.23 -5.90
C GLY A 32 31.18 8.67 -5.75
N THR A 33 30.85 9.56 -4.81
CA THR A 33 29.52 10.20 -4.74
C THR A 33 29.50 11.52 -5.51
N SER A 34 28.79 11.56 -6.65
CA SER A 34 28.26 12.82 -7.18
C SER A 34 26.92 13.11 -6.50
N SER A 35 26.90 14.09 -5.60
CA SER A 35 25.71 14.53 -4.88
C SER A 35 24.84 15.42 -5.78
N GLY A 36 23.66 14.91 -6.16
CA GLY A 36 22.55 15.71 -6.65
C GLY A 36 21.37 15.47 -5.73
N PHE A 37 21.12 16.36 -4.77
CA PHE A 37 20.05 16.21 -3.79
C PHE A 37 18.94 17.23 -4.01
N ALA A 38 17.70 16.72 -4.05
CA ALA A 38 16.52 17.43 -3.58
C ALA A 38 16.08 16.74 -2.28
N ALA A 39 16.34 17.37 -1.13
CA ALA A 39 15.79 16.93 0.14
C ALA A 39 14.38 17.53 0.28
N THR A 40 13.34 16.70 0.27
CA THR A 40 11.98 17.13 0.62
C THR A 40 11.71 16.76 2.06
N ALA A 41 11.61 17.77 2.93
CA ALA A 41 11.11 17.59 4.28
C ALA A 41 9.58 17.64 4.23
N SER A 42 8.93 16.51 4.54
CA SER A 42 7.52 16.50 4.94
C SER A 42 7.40 15.67 6.21
N ASN A 43 6.69 16.20 7.22
CA ASN A 43 6.38 15.54 8.50
C ASN A 43 7.54 15.23 9.47
N GLY A 44 8.64 16.01 9.48
CA GLY A 44 9.72 15.80 10.47
C GLY A 44 10.57 14.55 10.24
N VAL A 45 10.48 13.96 9.04
CA VAL A 45 11.30 12.84 8.59
C VAL A 45 12.25 13.31 7.51
N ARG A 46 13.53 12.94 7.61
CA ARG A 46 14.56 13.21 6.62
C ARG A 46 14.71 12.01 5.68
N VAL A 47 14.67 12.26 4.39
CA VAL A 47 14.82 11.22 3.36
C VAL A 47 16.03 11.52 2.50
N GLU A 48 16.91 10.53 2.35
CA GLU A 48 18.10 10.59 1.52
C GLU A 48 18.13 9.38 0.58
N THR A 49 18.33 9.62 -0.71
CA THR A 49 18.57 8.53 -1.68
C THR A 49 20.02 8.56 -2.11
N VAL A 50 20.71 7.45 -1.90
CA VAL A 50 22.14 7.25 -2.20
C VAL A 50 22.29 6.15 -3.24
N GLN A 51 23.19 6.33 -4.20
CA GLN A 51 23.58 5.26 -5.13
C GLN A 51 24.70 4.43 -4.51
N LEU A 52 24.40 3.19 -4.09
CA LEU A 52 25.42 2.23 -3.71
C LEU A 52 26.21 1.81 -4.95
N LEU A 53 27.53 1.62 -4.79
CA LEU A 53 28.44 1.22 -5.89
C LEU A 53 28.34 2.16 -7.11
N ALA A 54 28.17 3.46 -6.86
CA ALA A 54 28.09 4.50 -7.88
C ALA A 54 29.30 4.44 -8.84
N GLY A 55 29.05 4.71 -10.12
CA GLY A 55 30.08 4.63 -11.17
C GLY A 55 30.49 3.21 -11.57
N THR A 56 29.92 2.17 -10.95
CA THR A 56 30.15 0.77 -11.36
C THR A 56 28.93 0.19 -12.07
N ARG A 57 29.12 -0.92 -12.79
CA ARG A 57 28.01 -1.69 -13.39
C ARG A 57 27.00 -2.20 -12.35
N HIS A 58 27.37 -2.26 -11.07
CA HIS A 58 26.53 -2.77 -9.98
C HIS A 58 25.76 -1.68 -9.22
N ALA A 59 25.75 -0.44 -9.74
CA ALA A 59 25.10 0.68 -9.06
C ALA A 59 23.62 0.38 -8.76
N THR A 60 23.19 0.66 -7.53
CA THR A 60 21.80 0.44 -7.09
C THR A 60 21.36 1.47 -6.05
N PRO A 61 20.09 1.94 -6.10
CA PRO A 61 19.61 2.94 -5.15
C PRO A 61 19.35 2.34 -3.78
N MET A 62 19.70 3.11 -2.76
CA MET A 62 19.34 2.91 -1.37
C MET A 62 18.67 4.17 -0.85
N THR A 63 17.51 4.03 -0.21
CA THR A 63 16.82 5.15 0.44
C THR A 63 16.94 5.00 1.96
N VAL A 64 17.32 6.09 2.62
CA VAL A 64 17.41 6.20 4.08
C VAL A 64 16.30 7.16 4.53
N ILE A 65 15.38 6.65 5.34
CA ILE A 65 14.26 7.40 5.92
C ILE A 65 14.51 7.47 7.42
N ARG A 66 14.77 8.67 7.93
CA ARG A 66 15.16 8.90 9.33
C ARG A 66 14.20 9.85 10.01
N ALA A 67 13.60 9.40 11.11
CA ALA A 67 12.80 10.25 11.98
C ALA A 67 13.69 11.14 12.85
N GLU A 68 13.13 12.24 13.36
CA GLU A 68 13.83 13.10 14.33
C GLU A 68 14.09 12.39 15.66
N GLN A 69 13.19 11.52 16.10
CA GLN A 69 13.35 10.77 17.33
C GLN A 69 14.23 9.54 17.13
N ASP A 70 15.21 9.33 18.02
CA ASP A 70 16.07 8.15 17.98
C ASP A 70 15.30 6.84 18.23
N GLY A 71 15.73 5.78 17.55
CA GLY A 71 15.17 4.44 17.66
C GLY A 71 15.90 3.41 16.82
N PRO A 72 15.33 2.18 16.70
CA PRO A 72 15.97 1.09 15.99
C PRO A 72 16.24 1.41 14.52
N VAL A 73 17.21 0.71 13.95
CA VAL A 73 17.55 0.78 12.53
C VAL A 73 17.12 -0.49 11.83
N VAL A 74 16.19 -0.37 10.88
CA VAL A 74 15.63 -1.49 10.11
C VAL A 74 16.11 -1.40 8.67
N LEU A 75 16.68 -2.49 8.16
CA LEU A 75 17.09 -2.63 6.77
C LEU A 75 16.14 -3.58 6.02
N ALA A 76 15.53 -3.12 4.93
CA ALA A 76 14.74 -3.92 4.02
C ALA A 76 15.46 -4.08 2.67
N VAL A 77 15.68 -5.33 2.24
CA VAL A 77 16.43 -5.64 1.01
C VAL A 77 15.57 -6.45 0.07
N GLY A 78 15.42 -5.96 -1.16
CA GLY A 78 14.84 -6.68 -2.29
C GLY A 78 15.87 -7.01 -3.36
N GLY A 79 15.52 -7.95 -4.23
CA GLY A 79 16.30 -8.22 -5.45
C GLY A 79 17.70 -8.80 -5.21
N VAL A 80 17.91 -9.56 -4.12
CA VAL A 80 19.14 -10.37 -3.95
C VAL A 80 19.23 -11.41 -5.09
N HIS A 81 18.09 -12.01 -5.46
CA HIS A 81 17.93 -12.75 -6.72
C HIS A 81 17.01 -11.96 -7.66
N GLY A 82 17.36 -11.91 -8.94
CA GLY A 82 16.66 -11.06 -9.90
C GLY A 82 15.35 -11.61 -10.46
N ASP A 83 15.13 -12.92 -10.37
CA ASP A 83 13.90 -13.61 -10.78
C ASP A 83 12.78 -13.55 -9.72
N LYS A 84 12.93 -12.66 -8.73
CA LYS A 84 12.07 -12.48 -7.56
C LYS A 84 11.51 -11.04 -7.49
N PRO A 85 10.63 -10.66 -8.44
CA PRO A 85 10.18 -9.28 -8.63
C PRO A 85 9.37 -8.68 -7.47
N ALA A 86 8.64 -9.46 -6.65
CA ALA A 86 7.74 -8.87 -5.66
C ALA A 86 8.48 -8.14 -4.53
N GLY A 87 9.64 -8.64 -4.11
CA GLY A 87 10.50 -7.95 -3.14
C GLY A 87 11.06 -6.64 -3.69
N VAL A 88 11.28 -6.55 -5.01
CA VAL A 88 11.73 -5.32 -5.67
C VAL A 88 10.63 -4.27 -5.67
N GLU A 89 9.41 -4.64 -6.07
CA GLU A 89 8.26 -3.72 -6.07
C GLU A 89 7.88 -3.30 -4.66
N ALA A 90 7.94 -4.21 -3.67
CA ALA A 90 7.73 -3.86 -2.27
C ALA A 90 8.79 -2.88 -1.76
N GLY A 91 10.05 -3.07 -2.13
CA GLY A 91 11.12 -2.12 -1.81
C GLY A 91 10.89 -0.73 -2.40
N LYS A 92 10.36 -0.62 -3.63
CA LYS A 92 10.00 0.67 -4.22
C LYS A 92 8.88 1.36 -3.42
N VAL A 93 7.86 0.61 -2.99
CA VAL A 93 6.78 1.13 -2.14
C VAL A 93 7.34 1.63 -0.80
N LEU A 94 8.18 0.83 -0.15
CA LEU A 94 8.78 1.17 1.15
C LEU A 94 9.74 2.36 1.06
N ALA A 95 10.43 2.56 -0.07
CA ALA A 95 11.29 3.73 -0.28
C ALA A 95 10.50 5.05 -0.33
N GLU A 96 9.20 5.01 -0.62
CA GLU A 96 8.31 6.17 -0.60
C GLU A 96 7.64 6.41 0.77
N PHE A 97 7.89 5.56 1.76
CA PHE A 97 7.31 5.70 3.10
C PHE A 97 7.78 6.96 3.83
N ARG A 98 6.89 7.67 4.52
CA ARG A 98 7.20 8.93 5.23
C ARG A 98 6.69 9.00 6.67
N ASP A 99 5.86 8.07 7.14
CA ASP A 99 5.23 8.13 8.47
C ASP A 99 6.05 7.42 9.56
N LEU A 100 7.34 7.75 9.62
CA LEU A 100 8.27 7.21 10.61
C LEU A 100 8.33 8.12 11.84
N GLU A 101 7.94 7.62 13.00
CA GLU A 101 7.93 8.37 14.27
C GLU A 101 9.29 8.36 14.96
N ARG A 102 10.02 7.24 14.87
CA ARG A 102 11.35 7.10 15.48
C ARG A 102 12.23 6.08 14.76
N GLY A 103 13.53 6.26 14.90
CA GLY A 103 14.54 5.37 14.33
C GLY A 103 14.79 5.64 12.85
N THR A 104 15.31 4.63 12.15
CA THR A 104 15.67 4.73 10.72
C THR A 104 15.21 3.50 9.96
N LEU A 105 14.54 3.70 8.82
CA LEU A 105 14.27 2.67 7.82
C LEU A 105 15.21 2.86 6.63
N ILE A 106 15.98 1.83 6.29
CA ILE A 106 16.87 1.78 5.12
C ILE A 106 16.27 0.78 4.14
N VAL A 107 16.14 1.17 2.87
CA VAL A 107 15.51 0.35 1.83
C VAL A 107 16.44 0.23 0.63
N ILE A 108 16.73 -1.00 0.22
CA ILE A 108 17.45 -1.32 -1.03
C ILE A 108 16.50 -2.15 -1.90
N PRO A 109 15.80 -1.55 -2.88
CA PRO A 109 14.80 -2.28 -3.66
C PRO A 109 15.38 -3.40 -4.53
N ALA A 110 16.58 -3.21 -5.09
CA ALA A 110 17.18 -4.14 -6.04
C ALA A 110 18.69 -4.29 -5.82
N LEU A 111 19.10 -5.05 -4.80
CA LEU A 111 20.53 -5.22 -4.48
C LEU A 111 21.33 -5.77 -5.67
N ASN A 112 20.78 -6.76 -6.38
CA ASN A 112 21.35 -7.32 -7.59
C ASN A 112 20.63 -6.80 -8.85
N ARG A 113 20.68 -5.47 -9.06
CA ARG A 113 19.97 -4.77 -10.14
C ARG A 113 20.15 -5.41 -11.52
N GLN A 114 21.36 -5.85 -11.86
CA GLN A 114 21.63 -6.52 -13.15
C GLN A 114 20.86 -7.84 -13.30
N ALA A 115 20.78 -8.64 -12.24
CA ALA A 115 20.00 -9.87 -12.27
C ALA A 115 18.50 -9.56 -12.40
N VAL A 116 18.02 -8.51 -11.72
CA VAL A 116 16.63 -8.04 -11.83
C VAL A 116 16.31 -7.61 -13.25
N GLU A 117 17.16 -6.77 -13.86
CA GLU A 117 17.00 -6.29 -15.25
C GLU A 117 17.06 -7.45 -16.27
N ALA A 118 17.88 -8.48 -15.99
CA ALA A 118 17.95 -9.69 -16.80
C ALA A 118 16.80 -10.67 -16.55
N GLY A 119 15.97 -10.47 -15.52
CA GLY A 119 14.92 -11.41 -15.11
C GLY A 119 15.45 -12.78 -14.68
N ARG A 120 16.70 -12.85 -14.20
CA ARG A 120 17.40 -14.10 -13.84
C ARG A 120 17.71 -14.12 -12.36
N ARG A 121 17.81 -15.33 -11.78
CA ARG A 121 18.28 -15.49 -10.39
C ARG A 121 19.60 -14.77 -10.14
N SER A 122 20.55 -14.94 -11.05
CA SER A 122 21.91 -14.41 -10.99
C SER A 122 22.44 -14.10 -12.40
N VAL A 123 23.40 -13.18 -12.49
CA VAL A 123 24.15 -12.90 -13.74
C VAL A 123 25.60 -13.36 -13.67
N ASP A 124 26.28 -13.22 -12.52
CA ASP A 124 27.67 -13.68 -12.32
C ASP A 124 27.71 -14.84 -11.31
N ILE A 125 27.31 -14.56 -10.06
CA ILE A 125 27.27 -15.53 -8.97
C ILE A 125 25.91 -15.49 -8.26
N ASP A 126 25.57 -16.55 -7.52
CA ASP A 126 24.49 -16.48 -6.53
C ASP A 126 24.90 -15.54 -5.40
N LEU A 127 24.32 -14.33 -5.39
CA LEU A 127 24.67 -13.30 -4.42
C LEU A 127 24.40 -13.76 -2.98
N ASN A 128 23.41 -14.64 -2.77
CA ASN A 128 23.11 -15.23 -1.47
C ASN A 128 24.06 -16.40 -1.10
N ARG A 129 25.22 -16.45 -1.74
CA ARG A 129 26.39 -17.28 -1.41
C ARG A 129 27.65 -16.46 -1.15
N ALA A 130 27.58 -15.14 -1.26
CA ALA A 130 28.74 -14.25 -1.21
C ALA A 130 28.97 -13.62 0.18
N PHE A 131 28.20 -13.99 1.21
CA PHE A 131 28.30 -13.40 2.55
C PHE A 131 29.23 -14.20 3.48
N PRO A 132 29.92 -13.53 4.41
CA PRO A 132 30.95 -14.14 5.25
C PRO A 132 30.33 -15.01 6.35
N THR A 133 31.00 -16.10 6.67
CA THR A 133 30.59 -17.04 7.71
C THR A 133 31.26 -16.80 9.07
N SER A 134 32.15 -15.80 9.15
CA SER A 134 32.87 -15.45 10.38
C SER A 134 33.26 -13.97 10.39
N SER A 135 33.52 -13.40 11.57
CA SER A 135 34.03 -12.03 11.72
C SER A 135 35.45 -11.82 11.17
N ARG A 136 36.14 -12.88 10.76
CA ARG A 136 37.49 -12.82 10.17
C ARG A 136 37.48 -12.79 8.64
N SER A 137 36.33 -13.04 8.00
CA SER A 137 36.18 -13.03 6.55
C SER A 137 35.29 -11.88 6.10
N GLN A 138 35.48 -11.48 4.84
CA GLN A 138 34.68 -10.42 4.21
C GLN A 138 33.78 -11.01 3.13
N PRO A 139 32.67 -10.33 2.76
CA PRO A 139 31.88 -10.72 1.60
C PRO A 139 32.74 -10.80 0.33
N SER A 140 32.49 -11.81 -0.50
CA SER A 140 33.31 -12.12 -1.69
C SER A 140 32.89 -11.36 -2.95
N ASP A 141 31.78 -10.62 -2.91
CA ASP A 141 31.21 -9.87 -4.03
C ASP A 141 31.01 -8.40 -3.62
N PRO A 142 31.29 -7.42 -4.51
CA PRO A 142 31.14 -6.00 -4.18
C PRO A 142 29.71 -5.62 -3.77
N ARG A 143 28.67 -6.26 -4.31
CA ARG A 143 27.26 -6.03 -3.90
C ARG A 143 27.02 -6.52 -2.48
N ALA A 144 27.53 -7.71 -2.16
CA ALA A 144 27.44 -8.26 -0.80
C ALA A 144 28.25 -7.40 0.19
N ARG A 145 29.42 -6.90 -0.24
CA ARG A 145 30.23 -5.96 0.55
C ARG A 145 29.51 -4.64 0.80
N ALA A 146 28.85 -4.08 -0.19
CA ALA A 146 28.11 -2.82 -0.04
C ALA A 146 27.01 -2.91 1.02
N VAL A 147 26.15 -3.94 0.97
CA VAL A 147 25.10 -4.10 1.99
C VAL A 147 25.67 -4.45 3.38
N TRP A 148 26.80 -5.17 3.41
CA TRP A 148 27.54 -5.44 4.65
C TRP A 148 28.08 -4.18 5.31
N ASP A 149 28.59 -3.25 4.51
CA ASP A 149 29.09 -1.96 4.99
C ASP A 149 27.95 -1.07 5.45
N VAL A 150 26.80 -1.09 4.76
CA VAL A 150 25.57 -0.41 5.22
C VAL A 150 25.16 -0.92 6.60
N MET A 151 25.11 -2.24 6.81
CA MET A 151 24.72 -2.80 8.12
C MET A 151 25.62 -2.33 9.26
N GLN A 152 26.93 -2.28 9.04
CA GLN A 152 27.88 -1.82 10.06
C GLN A 152 27.85 -0.30 10.25
N ALA A 153 27.82 0.47 9.15
CA ALA A 153 27.88 1.93 9.19
C ALA A 153 26.66 2.55 9.87
N TYR A 154 25.47 1.96 9.66
CA TYR A 154 24.23 2.43 10.26
C TYR A 154 23.88 1.75 11.59
N GLY A 155 24.65 0.73 12.01
CA GLY A 155 24.32 -0.06 13.20
C GLY A 155 22.94 -0.71 13.08
N VAL A 156 22.71 -1.44 11.98
CA VAL A 156 21.40 -2.08 11.70
C VAL A 156 21.03 -3.06 12.81
N ASP A 157 19.85 -2.87 13.42
CA ASP A 157 19.32 -3.75 14.46
C ASP A 157 18.54 -4.93 13.85
N TYR A 158 17.76 -4.65 12.79
CA TYR A 158 16.90 -5.65 12.14
C TYR A 158 17.04 -5.65 10.62
N LEU A 159 16.92 -6.85 10.03
CA LEU A 159 16.98 -7.06 8.58
C LEU A 159 15.80 -7.90 8.08
N ILE A 160 15.13 -7.42 7.04
CA ILE A 160 14.14 -8.17 6.26
C ILE A 160 14.68 -8.38 4.84
N ASP A 161 14.97 -9.64 4.50
CA ASP A 161 15.42 -10.06 3.18
C ASP A 161 14.23 -10.63 2.37
N MET A 162 13.80 -9.89 1.36
CA MET A 162 12.55 -10.13 0.62
C MET A 162 12.78 -11.04 -0.59
N HIS A 163 12.20 -12.24 -0.51
CA HIS A 163 12.36 -13.31 -1.47
C HIS A 163 11.03 -13.97 -1.86
N GLU A 164 11.11 -14.87 -2.82
CA GLU A 164 10.01 -15.60 -3.41
C GLU A 164 10.47 -17.00 -3.78
N ASP A 165 9.52 -17.93 -3.86
CA ASP A 165 9.74 -19.26 -4.38
C ASP A 165 8.74 -19.57 -5.51
N ALA A 166 9.13 -20.44 -6.44
CA ALA A 166 8.24 -20.93 -7.50
C ALA A 166 7.00 -21.63 -6.94
N ARG A 167 7.15 -22.30 -5.79
CA ARG A 167 6.15 -23.19 -5.22
C ARG A 167 5.80 -22.74 -3.79
N PRO A 168 4.57 -23.01 -3.33
CA PRO A 168 4.24 -22.91 -1.91
C PRO A 168 5.06 -23.91 -1.10
N TRP A 169 5.03 -23.77 0.23
CA TRP A 169 5.74 -24.64 1.15
C TRP A 169 5.50 -26.13 0.85
N THR A 170 6.55 -26.83 0.46
CA THR A 170 6.61 -28.29 0.26
C THR A 170 8.00 -28.79 0.70
N SER A 171 8.31 -30.08 0.53
CA SER A 171 9.67 -30.59 0.78
C SER A 171 10.75 -29.94 -0.11
N SER A 172 10.36 -29.29 -1.22
CA SER A 172 11.28 -28.64 -2.18
C SER A 172 10.93 -27.19 -2.49
N GLY A 173 9.90 -26.62 -1.86
CA GLY A 173 9.41 -25.27 -2.12
C GLY A 173 9.40 -24.45 -0.85
N LEU A 174 9.93 -23.23 -0.93
CA LEU A 174 10.02 -22.28 0.18
C LEU A 174 9.06 -21.09 0.00
N GLY A 175 7.86 -21.29 -0.54
CA GLY A 175 6.86 -20.21 -0.66
C GLY A 175 5.99 -20.10 0.59
N ARG A 176 5.68 -18.87 1.03
CA ARG A 176 4.99 -18.54 2.29
C ARG A 176 5.74 -19.02 3.54
N VAL A 177 7.05 -18.76 3.62
CA VAL A 177 7.87 -19.11 4.77
C VAL A 177 8.68 -17.93 5.29
N LEU A 178 8.80 -17.87 6.62
CA LEU A 178 9.79 -17.08 7.33
C LEU A 178 10.93 -18.00 7.79
N VAL A 179 12.16 -17.70 7.35
CA VAL A 179 13.38 -18.42 7.75
C VAL A 179 14.25 -17.49 8.59
N TYR A 180 14.68 -17.94 9.76
CA TYR A 180 15.46 -17.13 10.70
C TYR A 180 16.21 -18.02 11.68
N ARG A 181 17.26 -17.49 12.33
CA ARG A 181 17.91 -18.13 13.46
C ARG A 181 17.15 -17.85 14.75
N ARG A 182 16.87 -18.90 15.53
CA ARG A 182 16.23 -18.81 16.85
C ARG A 182 17.19 -18.31 17.92
N VAL A 183 17.63 -17.07 17.78
CA VAL A 183 18.51 -16.34 18.72
C VAL A 183 17.82 -15.06 19.17
N GLY A 184 18.00 -14.68 20.44
CA GLY A 184 17.37 -13.49 21.01
C GLY A 184 15.85 -13.47 20.83
N ASP A 185 15.30 -12.30 20.48
CA ASP A 185 13.85 -12.09 20.29
C ASP A 185 13.36 -12.50 18.88
N ASN A 186 14.20 -13.16 18.07
CA ASN A 186 13.82 -13.50 16.69
C ASN A 186 12.62 -14.44 16.63
N GLN A 187 12.46 -15.33 17.60
CA GLN A 187 11.29 -16.23 17.62
C GLN A 187 9.98 -15.48 17.84
N ALA A 188 9.92 -14.58 18.82
CA ALA A 188 8.71 -13.79 19.09
C ALA A 188 8.42 -12.83 17.93
N THR A 189 9.46 -12.20 17.37
CA THR A 189 9.34 -11.33 16.19
C THR A 189 8.84 -12.12 14.97
N ALA A 190 9.39 -13.30 14.68
CA ALA A 190 8.91 -14.16 13.59
C ALA A 190 7.46 -14.61 13.79
N GLN A 191 7.03 -14.87 15.03
CA GLN A 191 5.63 -15.19 15.33
C GLN A 191 4.71 -14.00 15.04
N ALA A 192 5.09 -12.77 15.40
CA ALA A 192 4.33 -11.56 15.09
C ALA A 192 4.24 -11.33 13.57
N LEU A 193 5.37 -11.44 12.86
CA LEU A 193 5.41 -11.35 11.41
C LEU A 193 4.52 -12.41 10.75
N LYS A 194 4.61 -13.67 11.20
CA LYS A 194 3.75 -14.75 10.71
C LYS A 194 2.28 -14.44 10.95
N ALA A 195 1.90 -13.98 12.13
CA ALA A 195 0.51 -13.69 12.45
C ALA A 195 -0.06 -12.60 11.53
N ALA A 196 0.73 -11.55 11.25
CA ALA A 196 0.37 -10.51 10.27
C ALA A 196 0.31 -11.06 8.83
N LEU A 197 1.22 -11.95 8.46
CA LEU A 197 1.26 -12.55 7.13
C LEU A 197 0.13 -13.58 6.90
N ASP A 198 -0.26 -14.34 7.92
CA ASP A 198 -1.41 -15.27 7.89
C ASP A 198 -2.73 -14.54 7.62
N LYS A 199 -2.80 -13.25 7.95
CA LYS A 199 -3.97 -12.40 7.73
C LYS A 199 -4.13 -11.95 6.26
N THR A 200 -3.05 -12.00 5.49
CA THR A 200 -3.02 -11.52 4.08
C THR A 200 -3.76 -12.45 3.11
N SER A 201 -3.93 -13.73 3.45
CA SER A 201 -4.57 -14.74 2.61
C SER A 201 -5.16 -15.88 3.44
N SER A 202 -6.10 -16.66 2.90
CA SER A 202 -6.64 -17.85 3.58
C SER A 202 -5.62 -18.99 3.78
N ARG A 203 -4.43 -18.89 3.17
CA ARG A 203 -3.35 -19.87 3.29
C ARG A 203 -2.33 -19.39 4.32
N SER A 204 -2.08 -20.21 5.33
CA SER A 204 -1.13 -19.89 6.39
C SER A 204 0.33 -19.90 5.92
N TRP A 205 1.10 -18.99 6.49
CA TRP A 205 2.55 -18.96 6.47
C TRP A 205 3.15 -20.01 7.41
N ARG A 206 4.40 -20.37 7.16
CA ARG A 206 5.17 -21.29 7.98
C ARG A 206 6.39 -20.58 8.58
N LEU A 207 6.79 -21.01 9.78
CA LEU A 207 8.16 -20.78 10.27
C LEU A 207 8.92 -22.06 9.98
N GLY A 208 10.04 -22.00 9.27
CA GLY A 208 10.75 -23.22 8.94
C GLY A 208 12.04 -23.01 8.16
N GLY A 209 12.95 -23.97 8.30
CA GLY A 209 14.29 -23.95 7.71
C GLY A 209 15.30 -23.19 8.57
N GLU A 210 16.58 -23.42 8.27
CA GLU A 210 17.69 -22.60 8.75
C GLU A 210 18.17 -21.71 7.59
N PRO A 211 18.46 -20.42 7.84
CA PRO A 211 19.06 -19.58 6.82
C PRO A 211 20.39 -20.18 6.34
N ILE A 212 20.65 -20.09 5.05
CA ILE A 212 21.85 -20.70 4.45
C ILE A 212 23.09 -20.01 4.99
N VAL A 213 24.10 -20.79 5.41
CA VAL A 213 25.31 -20.34 6.13
C VAL A 213 26.03 -19.16 5.46
N THR A 214 26.10 -19.15 4.13
CA THR A 214 26.75 -18.09 3.32
C THR A 214 25.77 -17.02 2.81
N GLY A 215 24.53 -17.05 3.31
CA GLY A 215 23.46 -16.15 2.90
C GLY A 215 23.39 -14.91 3.78
N LEU A 216 22.75 -13.87 3.26
CA LEU A 216 22.64 -12.55 3.88
C LEU A 216 22.07 -12.64 5.31
N VAL A 217 20.89 -13.25 5.47
CA VAL A 217 20.20 -13.39 6.77
C VAL A 217 21.06 -14.13 7.80
N ARG A 218 21.69 -15.23 7.40
CA ARG A 218 22.48 -16.05 8.31
C ARG A 218 23.73 -15.34 8.77
N SER A 219 24.42 -14.70 7.84
CA SER A 219 25.67 -13.98 8.10
C SER A 219 25.40 -12.75 8.98
N ALA A 220 24.32 -12.01 8.71
CA ALA A 220 23.91 -10.88 9.54
C ALA A 220 23.65 -11.30 11.00
N GLN A 221 22.99 -12.45 11.21
CA GLN A 221 22.72 -12.99 12.54
C GLN A 221 23.97 -13.50 13.25
N ASP A 222 24.73 -14.40 12.61
CA ASP A 222 25.81 -15.12 13.26
C ASP A 222 27.07 -14.25 13.45
N VAL A 223 27.29 -13.25 12.59
CA VAL A 223 28.53 -12.45 12.58
C VAL A 223 28.32 -11.04 13.11
N LEU A 224 27.21 -10.38 12.76
CA LEU A 224 26.92 -9.00 13.18
C LEU A 224 25.93 -8.91 14.34
N GLY A 225 25.26 -10.01 14.71
CA GLY A 225 24.25 -10.01 15.77
C GLY A 225 22.93 -9.32 15.39
N VAL A 226 22.70 -9.10 14.09
CA VAL A 226 21.49 -8.45 13.57
C VAL A 226 20.29 -9.40 13.65
N SER A 227 19.14 -8.92 14.09
CA SER A 227 17.88 -9.68 14.04
C SER A 227 17.34 -9.75 12.61
N ALA A 228 17.69 -10.83 11.89
CA ALA A 228 17.38 -10.98 10.47
C ALA A 228 16.32 -12.06 10.14
N PHE A 229 15.51 -11.80 9.12
CA PHE A 229 14.47 -12.71 8.62
C PHE A 229 14.47 -12.78 7.09
N TYR A 230 14.45 -14.00 6.57
CA TYR A 230 14.19 -14.28 5.16
C TYR A 230 12.68 -14.45 4.98
N VAL A 231 12.07 -13.56 4.21
CA VAL A 231 10.62 -13.58 3.94
C VAL A 231 10.41 -14.09 2.52
N SER A 232 9.77 -15.24 2.36
CA SER A 232 9.60 -15.86 1.05
C SER A 232 8.13 -16.00 0.68
N THR A 233 7.67 -15.24 -0.32
CA THR A 233 6.30 -15.37 -0.86
C THR A 233 6.23 -16.49 -1.91
N SER A 234 5.02 -16.87 -2.35
CA SER A 234 4.84 -17.94 -3.34
C SER A 234 4.43 -17.37 -4.69
N ARG A 235 5.20 -17.58 -5.75
CA ARG A 235 4.91 -17.09 -7.11
C ARG A 235 3.63 -17.67 -7.74
N THR A 236 3.01 -18.64 -7.09
CA THR A 236 1.63 -19.07 -7.41
C THR A 236 0.57 -18.03 -7.07
N ASP A 237 0.92 -17.05 -6.23
CA ASP A 237 0.04 -15.95 -5.83
C ASP A 237 0.18 -14.76 -6.78
N ALA A 238 -0.90 -13.99 -6.90
CA ALA A 238 -0.89 -12.74 -7.66
C ALA A 238 0.26 -11.83 -7.20
N MET A 239 0.90 -11.15 -8.14
CA MET A 239 2.00 -10.21 -7.85
C MET A 239 1.61 -9.20 -6.77
N SER A 240 0.42 -8.61 -6.88
CA SER A 240 -0.09 -7.64 -5.92
C SER A 240 -0.13 -8.19 -4.50
N LEU A 241 -0.57 -9.44 -4.30
CA LEU A 241 -0.57 -10.09 -2.99
C LEU A 241 0.85 -10.31 -2.47
N ARG A 242 1.79 -10.73 -3.32
CA ARG A 242 3.19 -10.97 -2.92
C ARG A 242 3.89 -9.67 -2.49
N VAL A 243 3.72 -8.59 -3.26
CA VAL A 243 4.22 -7.25 -2.91
C VAL A 243 3.66 -6.83 -1.56
N GLN A 244 2.36 -7.01 -1.39
CA GLN A 244 1.64 -6.56 -0.22
C GLN A 244 1.98 -7.39 1.03
N GLN A 245 2.33 -8.67 0.88
CA GLN A 245 2.91 -9.51 1.94
C GLN A 245 4.30 -9.02 2.38
N HIS A 246 5.17 -8.65 1.45
CA HIS A 246 6.48 -8.09 1.80
C HIS A 246 6.38 -6.76 2.56
N VAL A 247 5.52 -5.85 2.08
CA VAL A 247 5.22 -4.59 2.79
C VAL A 247 4.67 -4.88 4.18
N THR A 248 3.73 -5.84 4.31
CA THR A 248 3.17 -6.26 5.60
C THR A 248 4.25 -6.72 6.58
N ALA A 249 5.22 -7.53 6.12
CA ALA A 249 6.31 -8.00 6.98
C ALA A 249 7.17 -6.85 7.52
N VAL A 250 7.53 -5.89 6.67
CA VAL A 250 8.34 -4.72 7.10
C VAL A 250 7.53 -3.81 8.02
N MET A 251 6.29 -3.46 7.66
CA MET A 251 5.45 -2.59 8.49
C MET A 251 5.12 -3.20 9.85
N THR A 252 4.84 -4.51 9.92
CA THR A 252 4.62 -5.22 11.19
C THR A 252 5.85 -5.14 12.09
N LEU A 253 7.05 -5.25 11.51
CA LEU A 253 8.29 -5.07 12.27
C LEU A 253 8.41 -3.64 12.80
N LEU A 254 8.17 -2.63 11.96
CA LEU A 254 8.23 -1.22 12.38
C LEU A 254 7.22 -0.91 13.48
N GLU A 255 5.98 -1.41 13.37
CA GLU A 255 4.94 -1.28 14.40
C GLU A 255 5.37 -1.95 15.71
N ARG A 256 5.89 -3.18 15.62
CA ARG A 256 6.39 -3.92 16.80
C ARG A 256 7.49 -3.15 17.54
N LEU A 257 8.32 -2.42 16.80
CA LEU A 257 9.42 -1.60 17.32
C LEU A 257 8.99 -0.19 17.76
N GLY A 258 7.70 0.13 17.60
CA GLY A 258 7.15 1.46 17.87
C GLY A 258 7.78 2.54 16.98
N MET A 259 8.24 2.19 15.78
CA MET A 259 8.91 3.10 14.83
C MET A 259 7.91 3.89 13.98
N VAL A 260 6.68 3.44 13.92
CA VAL A 260 5.54 4.13 13.31
C VAL A 260 4.50 4.39 14.41
N LYS A 261 3.56 5.30 14.20
CA LYS A 261 2.52 5.59 15.21
C LYS A 261 1.88 4.30 15.66
N GLY A 262 2.19 3.89 16.88
CA GLY A 262 1.46 2.84 17.56
C GLY A 262 0.04 3.34 17.67
N GLY A 263 -0.91 2.61 17.10
CA GLY A 263 -2.33 2.88 17.28
C GLY A 263 -2.69 2.73 18.76
N SER A 264 -2.48 3.77 19.57
CA SER A 264 -3.15 3.91 20.85
C SER A 264 -4.62 4.22 20.54
N GLY A 265 -5.42 3.16 20.37
CA GLY A 265 -6.89 3.25 20.33
C GLY A 265 -7.61 2.82 19.04
N GLY A 266 -7.02 2.01 18.16
CA GLY A 266 -7.75 1.37 17.08
C GLY A 266 -7.48 -0.13 17.10
N GLY A 267 -8.50 -0.96 17.25
CA GLY A 267 -8.32 -2.41 17.09
C GLY A 267 -7.61 -2.72 15.78
N THR A 268 -6.92 -3.86 15.68
CA THR A 268 -6.54 -4.39 14.36
C THR A 268 -7.73 -4.24 13.42
N PRO A 269 -7.57 -3.70 12.18
CA PRO A 269 -8.69 -3.44 11.30
C PRO A 269 -9.52 -4.71 11.11
N SER A 270 -10.66 -4.82 11.81
CA SER A 270 -11.50 -6.01 11.76
C SER A 270 -12.17 -6.14 10.41
N ASN A 271 -12.23 -5.03 9.64
CA ASN A 271 -12.85 -4.92 8.33
C ASN A 271 -14.18 -5.67 8.26
N THR A 272 -15.09 -5.32 9.17
CA THR A 272 -16.41 -5.92 9.19
C THR A 272 -17.14 -5.50 7.92
N VAL A 273 -17.57 -6.48 7.13
CA VAL A 273 -18.35 -6.23 5.92
C VAL A 273 -19.82 -6.51 6.21
N THR A 274 -20.64 -5.45 6.18
CA THR A 274 -22.10 -5.58 6.28
C THR A 274 -22.71 -5.30 4.91
N VAL A 275 -23.54 -6.20 4.41
CA VAL A 275 -24.28 -6.00 3.15
C VAL A 275 -25.73 -5.66 3.46
N ARG A 276 -26.20 -4.53 2.93
CA ARG A 276 -27.59 -4.09 3.00
C ARG A 276 -28.21 -4.10 1.62
N THR A 277 -29.52 -4.32 1.58
CA THR A 277 -30.32 -4.15 0.36
C THR A 277 -31.09 -2.84 0.49
N ILE A 278 -30.76 -1.85 -0.33
CA ILE A 278 -31.54 -0.62 -0.49
C ILE A 278 -32.86 -0.98 -1.16
N LEU A 279 -33.98 -0.45 -0.66
CA LEU A 279 -35.33 -0.69 -1.20
C LEU A 279 -35.66 -2.19 -1.39
N SER A 280 -35.30 -3.01 -0.40
CA SER A 280 -35.55 -4.46 -0.39
C SER A 280 -37.02 -4.79 -0.68
N GLY A 281 -37.25 -5.81 -1.52
CA GLY A 281 -38.60 -6.23 -1.91
C GLY A 281 -39.23 -5.41 -3.04
N THR A 282 -38.52 -4.42 -3.59
CA THR A 282 -38.98 -3.63 -4.74
C THR A 282 -38.16 -3.95 -6.00
N VAL A 283 -38.66 -3.55 -7.17
CA VAL A 283 -37.93 -3.61 -8.45
C VAL A 283 -36.66 -2.74 -8.48
N HIS A 284 -36.50 -1.85 -7.50
CA HIS A 284 -35.34 -0.97 -7.34
C HIS A 284 -34.31 -1.51 -6.34
N ALA A 285 -34.46 -2.76 -5.88
CA ALA A 285 -33.56 -3.34 -4.90
C ALA A 285 -32.11 -3.34 -5.42
N THR A 286 -31.18 -2.79 -4.63
CA THR A 286 -29.73 -2.80 -4.93
C THR A 286 -28.90 -3.01 -3.67
N LYS A 287 -27.69 -3.54 -3.82
CA LYS A 287 -26.78 -3.85 -2.71
C LYS A 287 -25.90 -2.65 -2.35
N LEU A 288 -25.75 -2.44 -1.05
CA LEU A 288 -24.79 -1.52 -0.45
C LEU A 288 -23.90 -2.30 0.51
N TYR A 289 -22.60 -2.20 0.32
CA TYR A 289 -21.58 -2.81 1.15
C TYR A 289 -21.02 -1.75 2.09
N VAL A 290 -20.98 -2.06 3.38
CA VAL A 290 -20.32 -1.26 4.41
C VAL A 290 -19.08 -2.03 4.85
N ILE A 291 -17.91 -1.53 4.49
CA ILE A 291 -16.62 -2.10 4.88
C ILE A 291 -16.06 -1.19 5.97
N ASP A 292 -16.19 -1.61 7.23
CA ASP A 292 -15.78 -0.83 8.39
C ASP A 292 -14.47 -1.39 8.97
N SER A 293 -13.41 -0.59 8.91
CA SER A 293 -12.12 -0.99 9.48
C SER A 293 -12.20 -1.25 10.99
N GLY A 294 -13.12 -0.60 11.72
CA GLY A 294 -13.11 -0.54 13.18
C GLY A 294 -12.05 0.42 13.75
N VAL A 295 -11.34 1.15 12.88
CA VAL A 295 -10.35 2.17 13.24
C VAL A 295 -10.88 3.54 12.80
N PRO A 296 -10.87 4.58 13.65
CA PRO A 296 -11.35 5.90 13.27
C PRO A 296 -10.65 6.48 12.02
N GLY A 297 -11.44 6.99 11.08
CA GLY A 297 -10.96 7.57 9.82
C GLY A 297 -12.13 8.06 8.96
N PRO A 298 -11.85 8.53 7.74
CA PRO A 298 -12.88 9.07 6.86
C PRO A 298 -13.88 8.00 6.40
N THR A 299 -15.09 8.42 6.07
CA THR A 299 -16.08 7.60 5.37
C THR A 299 -16.05 7.95 3.89
N VAL A 300 -15.73 6.98 3.04
CA VAL A 300 -15.67 7.13 1.58
C VAL A 300 -16.82 6.36 0.96
N TRP A 301 -17.62 7.01 0.12
CA TRP A 301 -18.66 6.40 -0.69
C TRP A 301 -18.16 6.23 -2.13
N ILE A 302 -18.33 5.02 -2.68
CA ILE A 302 -18.05 4.70 -4.08
C ILE A 302 -19.29 4.06 -4.69
N SER A 303 -19.82 4.63 -5.76
CA SER A 303 -20.88 4.01 -6.56
C SER A 303 -20.44 3.74 -7.99
N GLY A 304 -20.94 2.63 -8.54
CA GLY A 304 -20.92 2.37 -9.97
C GLY A 304 -22.34 2.07 -10.45
N GLY A 305 -22.55 2.05 -11.77
CA GLY A 305 -23.78 1.52 -12.34
C GLY A 305 -25.01 2.41 -12.13
N VAL A 306 -24.80 3.71 -11.93
CA VAL A 306 -25.87 4.71 -12.09
C VAL A 306 -26.45 4.62 -13.51
N HIS A 307 -25.57 4.35 -14.48
CA HIS A 307 -25.92 3.89 -15.81
C HIS A 307 -25.46 2.46 -16.04
N GLY A 308 -26.35 1.59 -16.48
CA GLY A 308 -26.03 0.16 -16.69
C GLY A 308 -25.19 -0.15 -17.93
N SER A 309 -25.21 0.73 -18.93
CA SER A 309 -24.39 0.61 -20.15
C SER A 309 -22.92 0.99 -19.96
N GLU A 310 -22.55 1.48 -18.78
CA GLU A 310 -21.22 1.97 -18.41
C GLU A 310 -20.49 0.89 -17.59
N LEU A 311 -20.11 -0.19 -18.30
CA LEU A 311 -19.56 -1.43 -17.77
C LEU A 311 -18.38 -1.23 -16.81
N ALA A 312 -17.40 -0.42 -17.20
CA ALA A 312 -16.15 -0.35 -16.43
C ALA A 312 -16.36 0.20 -15.01
N GLY A 313 -17.25 1.18 -14.86
CA GLY A 313 -17.53 1.81 -13.57
C GLY A 313 -18.14 0.82 -12.57
N TRP A 314 -19.17 0.07 -12.97
CA TRP A 314 -19.81 -0.88 -12.07
C TRP A 314 -18.99 -2.15 -11.87
N MET A 315 -18.27 -2.66 -12.88
CA MET A 315 -17.36 -3.80 -12.71
C MET A 315 -16.17 -3.46 -11.80
N ALA A 316 -15.65 -2.22 -11.86
CA ALA A 316 -14.65 -1.75 -10.91
C ALA A 316 -15.23 -1.68 -9.50
N ALA A 317 -16.43 -1.13 -9.34
CA ALA A 317 -17.10 -1.05 -8.05
C ALA A 317 -17.40 -2.44 -7.44
N GLU A 318 -17.75 -3.44 -8.25
CA GLU A 318 -17.85 -4.84 -7.82
C GLU A 318 -16.54 -5.35 -7.22
N ARG A 319 -15.41 -5.12 -7.90
CA ARG A 319 -14.07 -5.51 -7.38
C ARG A 319 -13.73 -4.74 -6.09
N ILE A 320 -14.11 -3.48 -6.00
CA ILE A 320 -13.90 -2.63 -4.80
C ILE A 320 -14.69 -3.15 -3.58
N THR A 321 -15.81 -3.86 -3.75
CA THR A 321 -16.52 -4.50 -2.62
C THR A 321 -15.64 -5.52 -1.86
N GLN A 322 -14.61 -6.06 -2.51
CA GLN A 322 -13.67 -7.00 -1.92
C GLN A 322 -12.48 -6.31 -1.25
N TRP A 323 -12.37 -4.99 -1.38
CA TRP A 323 -11.34 -4.23 -0.71
C TRP A 323 -11.63 -4.11 0.78
N ARG A 324 -10.60 -3.71 1.50
CA ARG A 324 -10.52 -3.67 2.94
C ARG A 324 -9.68 -2.44 3.25
N VAL A 325 -10.02 -1.64 4.24
CA VAL A 325 -9.39 -0.33 4.48
C VAL A 325 -8.72 -0.29 5.85
N SER A 326 -7.62 0.45 5.94
CA SER A 326 -6.75 0.53 7.13
C SER A 326 -7.40 1.31 8.26
N ARG A 327 -8.24 2.26 7.90
CA ARG A 327 -9.02 3.09 8.80
C ARG A 327 -10.27 3.60 8.11
N GLY A 328 -11.18 4.15 8.91
CA GLY A 328 -12.44 4.68 8.43
C GLY A 328 -13.36 3.60 7.88
N ARG A 329 -14.24 4.01 6.97
CA ARG A 329 -15.29 3.16 6.41
C ARG A 329 -15.39 3.38 4.91
N LEU A 330 -15.45 2.28 4.17
CA LEU A 330 -15.70 2.29 2.74
C LEU A 330 -17.12 1.79 2.46
N ILE A 331 -17.96 2.66 1.92
CA ILE A 331 -19.33 2.37 1.48
C ILE A 331 -19.32 2.15 -0.02
N VAL A 332 -19.75 0.99 -0.49
CA VAL A 332 -19.73 0.65 -1.92
C VAL A 332 -21.12 0.26 -2.41
N VAL A 333 -21.60 0.93 -3.45
CA VAL A 333 -22.82 0.56 -4.18
C VAL A 333 -22.40 0.14 -5.59
N PRO A 334 -22.12 -1.15 -5.84
CA PRO A 334 -21.56 -1.57 -7.12
C PRO A 334 -22.52 -1.34 -8.29
N HIS A 335 -23.81 -1.61 -8.08
CA HIS A 335 -24.87 -1.50 -9.09
C HIS A 335 -25.95 -0.52 -8.64
N ALA A 336 -25.68 0.78 -8.66
CA ALA A 336 -26.63 1.79 -8.17
C ALA A 336 -28.02 1.66 -8.82
N PHE A 337 -28.09 1.31 -10.11
CA PHE A 337 -29.31 0.95 -10.82
C PHE A 337 -29.26 -0.49 -11.35
N GLU A 338 -29.40 -1.47 -10.46
CA GLU A 338 -29.35 -2.92 -10.75
C GLU A 338 -30.13 -3.32 -12.01
N LEU A 339 -31.37 -2.85 -12.17
CA LEU A 339 -32.19 -3.17 -13.36
C LEU A 339 -31.57 -2.64 -14.66
N ALA A 340 -30.95 -1.46 -14.64
CA ALA A 340 -30.26 -0.90 -15.79
C ALA A 340 -28.98 -1.69 -16.11
N VAL A 341 -28.24 -2.10 -15.08
CA VAL A 341 -27.03 -2.95 -15.19
C VAL A 341 -27.35 -4.28 -15.85
N GLN A 342 -28.41 -4.97 -15.38
CA GLN A 342 -28.87 -6.23 -15.98
C GLN A 342 -29.26 -6.09 -17.45
N GLN A 343 -29.85 -4.95 -17.81
CA GLN A 343 -30.24 -4.64 -19.19
C GLN A 343 -29.09 -4.08 -20.04
N ARG A 344 -27.96 -3.73 -19.41
CA ARG A 344 -26.85 -2.99 -20.02
C ARG A 344 -27.29 -1.71 -20.74
N LEU A 345 -28.27 -1.02 -20.17
CA LEU A 345 -28.82 0.24 -20.70
C LEU A 345 -28.41 1.41 -19.82
N ARG A 346 -28.34 2.61 -20.41
CA ARG A 346 -28.06 3.84 -19.65
C ARG A 346 -29.07 4.06 -18.52
N ALA A 347 -30.35 3.88 -18.83
CA ALA A 347 -31.43 3.78 -17.85
C ALA A 347 -32.26 2.54 -18.18
N ALA A 348 -32.82 1.88 -17.16
CA ALA A 348 -33.68 0.73 -17.40
C ALA A 348 -34.92 1.13 -18.22
N ARG A 349 -35.45 0.20 -19.02
CA ARG A 349 -36.68 0.42 -19.81
C ARG A 349 -37.81 0.91 -18.91
N GLY A 350 -38.45 2.02 -19.28
CA GLY A 350 -39.54 2.63 -18.52
C GLY A 350 -39.10 3.58 -17.41
N TYR A 351 -37.79 3.83 -17.23
CA TYR A 351 -37.26 4.76 -16.23
C TYR A 351 -36.40 5.86 -16.88
N SER A 352 -36.35 7.02 -16.25
CA SER A 352 -35.50 8.14 -16.68
C SER A 352 -34.07 8.02 -16.13
N ASP A 353 -33.17 8.87 -16.63
CA ASP A 353 -31.76 8.92 -16.23
C ASP A 353 -31.64 9.19 -14.71
N LEU A 354 -31.11 8.21 -13.97
CA LEU A 354 -30.94 8.27 -12.52
C LEU A 354 -30.03 9.44 -12.12
N ASN A 355 -29.02 9.76 -12.94
CA ASN A 355 -28.08 10.85 -12.71
C ASN A 355 -28.68 12.25 -13.01
N ARG A 356 -30.01 12.35 -13.07
CA ARG A 356 -30.79 13.60 -13.13
C ARG A 356 -31.86 13.68 -12.03
N GLN A 357 -31.89 12.71 -11.11
CA GLN A 357 -32.97 12.57 -10.14
C GLN A 357 -32.57 12.96 -8.71
N PHE A 358 -31.31 13.30 -8.45
CA PHE A 358 -30.86 13.77 -7.13
C PHE A 358 -31.22 15.25 -6.89
N PRO A 359 -31.21 15.73 -5.64
CA PRO A 359 -31.64 17.08 -5.32
C PRO A 359 -30.89 18.16 -6.10
N THR A 360 -31.60 19.21 -6.46
CA THR A 360 -31.06 20.41 -7.14
C THR A 360 -31.15 21.67 -6.27
N SER A 361 -31.69 21.55 -5.05
CA SER A 361 -31.72 22.59 -4.02
C SER A 361 -31.57 21.97 -2.62
N ALA A 362 -31.19 22.77 -1.63
CA ALA A 362 -30.95 22.30 -0.26
C ALA A 362 -32.22 21.76 0.43
N SER A 363 -33.40 22.29 0.09
CA SER A 363 -34.70 21.79 0.54
C SER A 363 -35.33 20.76 -0.42
N GLY A 364 -34.69 20.52 -1.56
CA GLY A 364 -35.18 19.63 -2.60
C GLY A 364 -35.05 18.16 -2.20
N SER A 365 -35.98 17.34 -2.67
CA SER A 365 -35.92 15.89 -2.53
C SER A 365 -35.60 15.22 -3.87
N PRO A 366 -34.97 14.03 -3.87
CA PRO A 366 -34.79 13.28 -5.10
C PRO A 366 -36.15 12.95 -5.74
N SER A 367 -36.24 12.97 -7.07
CA SER A 367 -37.53 12.81 -7.77
C SER A 367 -37.98 11.36 -7.94
N GLY A 368 -37.04 10.41 -8.13
CA GLY A 368 -37.35 8.98 -8.31
C GLY A 368 -37.15 8.12 -7.07
N THR A 369 -37.87 7.00 -6.99
CA THR A 369 -37.83 6.07 -5.84
C THR A 369 -36.42 5.57 -5.53
N LEU A 370 -35.68 5.14 -6.56
CA LEU A 370 -34.29 4.69 -6.40
C LEU A 370 -33.36 5.82 -5.93
N ALA A 371 -33.47 7.02 -6.53
CA ALA A 371 -32.69 8.18 -6.10
C ALA A 371 -32.97 8.55 -4.64
N LYS A 372 -34.24 8.47 -4.20
CA LYS A 372 -34.63 8.63 -2.79
C LYS A 372 -33.94 7.61 -1.90
N GLY A 373 -33.98 6.33 -2.26
CA GLY A 373 -33.32 5.25 -1.51
C GLY A 373 -31.81 5.48 -1.35
N LEU A 374 -31.11 5.79 -2.44
CA LEU A 374 -29.67 6.09 -2.42
C LEU A 374 -29.34 7.34 -1.60
N TRP A 375 -30.18 8.38 -1.72
CA TRP A 375 -30.01 9.64 -0.98
C TRP A 375 -30.18 9.46 0.53
N GLU A 376 -31.16 8.66 0.97
CA GLU A 376 -31.32 8.33 2.38
C GLU A 376 -30.10 7.60 2.96
N GLU A 377 -29.47 6.73 2.18
CA GLU A 377 -28.24 6.03 2.61
C GLU A 377 -27.03 6.97 2.66
N LEU A 378 -26.90 7.90 1.70
CA LEU A 378 -25.92 8.98 1.77
C LEU A 378 -26.06 9.81 3.05
N LYS A 379 -27.30 10.23 3.39
CA LYS A 379 -27.58 10.97 4.63
C LYS A 379 -27.33 10.11 5.89
N ARG A 380 -27.60 8.80 5.82
CA ARG A 380 -27.38 7.86 6.93
C ARG A 380 -25.90 7.72 7.25
N TYR A 381 -25.05 7.55 6.23
CA TYR A 381 -23.61 7.32 6.45
C TYR A 381 -22.78 8.59 6.50
N ARG A 382 -23.31 9.72 6.01
CA ARG A 382 -22.64 11.03 5.97
C ARG A 382 -21.18 10.93 5.50
N PRO A 383 -20.94 10.39 4.29
CA PRO A 383 -19.58 10.22 3.80
C PRO A 383 -18.86 11.56 3.67
N ASP A 384 -17.60 11.58 4.08
CA ASP A 384 -16.70 12.72 3.89
C ASP A 384 -16.32 12.85 2.40
N TRP A 385 -16.25 11.73 1.68
CA TRP A 385 -15.87 11.66 0.27
C TRP A 385 -16.87 10.84 -0.56
N VAL A 386 -17.22 11.31 -1.76
CA VAL A 386 -18.17 10.63 -2.66
C VAL A 386 -17.59 10.54 -4.06
N PHE A 387 -17.41 9.33 -4.58
CA PHE A 387 -16.96 9.08 -5.94
C PHE A 387 -17.99 8.25 -6.69
N ASP A 388 -18.42 8.76 -7.84
CA ASP A 388 -19.37 8.08 -8.72
C ASP A 388 -18.66 7.69 -10.03
N LEU A 389 -18.62 6.40 -10.35
CA LEU A 389 -17.82 5.84 -11.46
C LEU A 389 -18.67 5.73 -12.72
N HIS A 390 -18.29 6.45 -13.77
CA HIS A 390 -18.99 6.59 -15.05
C HIS A 390 -18.08 6.34 -16.24
N GLU A 391 -18.68 6.25 -17.42
CA GLU A 391 -17.96 6.21 -18.70
C GLU A 391 -18.54 7.15 -19.75
N ALA A 392 -17.67 7.77 -20.54
CA ALA A 392 -18.05 8.65 -21.63
C ALA A 392 -17.80 8.00 -23.01
N MET A 393 -18.61 8.37 -24.00
CA MET A 393 -18.48 7.84 -25.37
C MET A 393 -17.19 8.26 -26.11
N SER A 394 -16.48 9.26 -25.61
CA SER A 394 -15.28 9.81 -26.26
C SER A 394 -14.25 10.23 -25.19
N ASN A 395 -13.09 10.69 -25.62
CA ASN A 395 -12.00 11.18 -24.76
C ASN A 395 -11.88 12.70 -24.89
N ARG A 396 -11.78 13.40 -23.75
CA ARG A 396 -11.61 14.85 -23.69
C ARG A 396 -10.35 15.38 -24.41
N ASN A 397 -9.26 14.64 -24.37
CA ASN A 397 -8.01 14.99 -25.07
C ASN A 397 -8.19 15.04 -26.59
N LEU A 398 -9.21 14.37 -27.13
CA LEU A 398 -9.53 14.33 -28.56
C LEU A 398 -10.71 15.22 -28.91
N ASN A 399 -11.69 15.32 -28.00
CA ASN A 399 -12.89 16.14 -28.15
C ASN A 399 -13.13 16.95 -26.86
N PRO A 400 -12.87 18.26 -26.84
CA PRO A 400 -13.02 19.10 -25.64
C PRO A 400 -14.44 19.15 -25.04
N SER A 401 -15.47 18.77 -25.81
CA SER A 401 -16.85 18.66 -25.32
C SER A 401 -17.13 17.34 -24.60
N SER A 402 -16.23 16.37 -24.69
CA SER A 402 -16.31 15.10 -23.97
C SER A 402 -15.83 15.22 -22.53
N VAL A 403 -16.34 14.32 -21.70
CA VAL A 403 -15.94 14.16 -20.29
C VAL A 403 -15.12 12.88 -20.05
N GLY A 404 -14.84 12.05 -21.06
CA GLY A 404 -14.02 10.85 -20.86
C GLY A 404 -12.55 11.18 -20.60
N GLN A 405 -11.89 10.35 -19.78
CA GLN A 405 -10.60 10.62 -19.16
C GLN A 405 -10.64 11.89 -18.28
N THR A 406 -11.63 11.99 -17.40
CA THR A 406 -11.69 13.11 -16.45
C THR A 406 -12.10 12.70 -15.04
N ILE A 407 -11.75 13.55 -14.08
CA ILE A 407 -12.32 13.53 -12.73
C ILE A 407 -13.04 14.88 -12.56
N ILE A 408 -14.37 14.85 -12.46
CA ILE A 408 -15.24 16.02 -12.41
C ILE A 408 -15.60 16.29 -10.94
N VAL A 409 -15.05 17.34 -10.34
CA VAL A 409 -15.21 17.63 -8.90
C VAL A 409 -16.29 18.67 -8.64
N TYR A 410 -17.04 18.53 -7.55
CA TYR A 410 -17.72 19.68 -6.95
C TYR A 410 -16.66 20.49 -6.19
N PRO A 411 -16.27 21.68 -6.66
CA PRO A 411 -14.98 22.26 -6.32
C PRO A 411 -14.95 22.81 -4.88
N ASN A 412 -14.00 22.33 -4.10
CA ASN A 412 -13.52 22.93 -2.85
C ASN A 412 -11.99 22.69 -2.72
N SER A 413 -11.33 23.26 -1.70
CA SER A 413 -9.87 23.15 -1.56
C SER A 413 -9.37 21.72 -1.36
N GLU A 414 -10.06 20.92 -0.56
CA GLU A 414 -9.65 19.57 -0.19
C GLU A 414 -9.71 18.61 -1.37
N ILE A 415 -10.85 18.54 -2.06
CA ILE A 415 -11.00 17.63 -3.20
C ILE A 415 -10.13 18.04 -4.38
N ASN A 416 -9.91 19.34 -4.59
CA ASN A 416 -9.02 19.80 -5.65
C ASN A 416 -7.59 19.31 -5.42
N ALA A 417 -7.09 19.43 -4.18
CA ALA A 417 -5.73 19.00 -3.84
C ALA A 417 -5.56 17.47 -4.00
N LEU A 418 -6.54 16.70 -3.50
CA LEU A 418 -6.53 15.25 -3.62
C LEU A 418 -6.59 14.80 -5.09
N VAL A 419 -7.53 15.34 -5.88
CA VAL A 419 -7.70 14.95 -7.28
C VAL A 419 -6.51 15.37 -8.15
N GLN A 420 -5.87 16.51 -7.88
CA GLN A 420 -4.63 16.91 -8.56
C GLN A 420 -3.50 15.92 -8.31
N THR A 421 -3.36 15.43 -7.08
CA THR A 421 -2.36 14.43 -6.73
C THR A 421 -2.65 13.10 -7.43
N VAL A 422 -3.90 12.63 -7.37
CA VAL A 422 -4.33 11.39 -8.03
C VAL A 422 -4.12 11.45 -9.55
N ILE A 423 -4.51 12.55 -10.20
CA ILE A 423 -4.31 12.75 -11.65
C ILE A 423 -2.81 12.75 -11.99
N SER A 424 -2.01 13.45 -11.19
CA SER A 424 -0.55 13.49 -11.36
C SER A 424 0.05 12.10 -11.26
N ARG A 425 -0.44 11.24 -10.34
CA ARG A 425 0.04 9.86 -10.15
C ARG A 425 -0.36 8.94 -11.30
N ILE A 426 -1.61 8.98 -11.76
CA ILE A 426 -2.05 8.10 -12.85
C ILE A 426 -1.44 8.50 -14.21
N ASN A 427 -1.31 9.80 -14.48
CA ASN A 427 -0.78 10.29 -15.76
C ASN A 427 0.71 10.03 -15.97
N ARG A 428 1.50 9.77 -14.91
CA ARG A 428 2.92 9.39 -15.02
C ARG A 428 3.15 8.15 -15.88
N ASN A 429 2.17 7.25 -15.92
CA ASN A 429 2.27 5.98 -16.64
C ASN A 429 1.43 5.96 -17.93
N LEU A 430 0.88 7.10 -18.34
CA LEU A 430 0.00 7.21 -19.49
C LEU A 430 0.60 8.15 -20.54
N SER A 431 0.35 7.84 -21.82
CA SER A 431 0.63 8.78 -22.91
C SER A 431 -0.28 10.00 -22.79
N SER A 432 0.15 11.14 -23.35
CA SER A 432 -0.58 12.42 -23.25
C SER A 432 -2.01 12.34 -23.80
N THR A 433 -2.26 11.51 -24.80
CA THR A 433 -3.62 11.30 -25.36
C THR A 433 -4.55 10.53 -24.41
N LEU A 434 -4.01 9.87 -23.38
CA LEU A 434 -4.74 9.10 -22.37
C LEU A 434 -4.84 9.83 -21.02
N HIS A 435 -4.24 11.01 -20.89
CA HIS A 435 -4.17 11.73 -19.62
C HIS A 435 -5.56 12.04 -19.06
N PHE A 436 -5.75 11.77 -17.77
CA PHE A 436 -6.88 12.24 -17.02
C PHE A 436 -6.76 13.74 -16.77
N GLN A 437 -7.88 14.45 -16.88
CA GLN A 437 -7.97 15.88 -16.59
C GLN A 437 -8.97 16.15 -15.47
N MET A 438 -8.77 17.24 -14.71
CA MET A 438 -9.74 17.67 -13.72
C MET A 438 -10.75 18.61 -14.35
N LEU A 439 -12.04 18.33 -14.16
CA LEU A 439 -13.13 19.25 -14.50
C LEU A 439 -13.89 19.67 -13.26
N ARG A 440 -14.71 20.72 -13.40
CA ARG A 440 -15.51 21.26 -12.32
C ARG A 440 -16.98 21.11 -12.60
N TYR A 441 -17.71 20.95 -11.50
CA TYR A 441 -19.16 20.84 -11.43
C TYR A 441 -19.70 19.62 -12.16
N PRO A 442 -19.95 18.51 -11.45
CA PRO A 442 -20.77 17.45 -11.99
C PRO A 442 -22.14 18.00 -12.43
N VAL A 443 -22.83 17.29 -13.31
CA VAL A 443 -24.11 17.75 -13.84
C VAL A 443 -25.15 17.95 -12.74
N GLN A 444 -26.03 18.95 -12.86
CA GLN A 444 -27.13 19.13 -11.90
C GLN A 444 -28.05 17.91 -11.87
N GLY A 445 -28.51 17.55 -10.67
CA GLY A 445 -29.30 16.33 -10.45
C GLY A 445 -28.48 15.05 -10.39
N SER A 446 -27.14 15.13 -10.46
CA SER A 446 -26.26 13.98 -10.21
C SER A 446 -26.01 13.72 -8.73
N LEU A 447 -25.68 12.46 -8.41
CA LEU A 447 -25.35 12.03 -7.06
C LEU A 447 -24.19 12.85 -6.49
N ALA A 448 -23.07 12.90 -7.23
CA ALA A 448 -21.85 13.60 -6.80
C ALA A 448 -22.09 15.10 -6.61
N ARG A 449 -22.81 15.77 -7.53
CA ARG A 449 -23.12 17.20 -7.33
C ARG A 449 -23.98 17.43 -6.10
N ALA A 450 -25.05 16.67 -5.94
CA ALA A 450 -25.95 16.85 -4.81
C ALA A 450 -25.23 16.59 -3.47
N ALA A 451 -24.39 15.56 -3.40
CA ALA A 451 -23.58 15.27 -2.22
C ALA A 451 -22.62 16.42 -1.87
N GLY A 452 -21.87 16.94 -2.84
CA GLY A 452 -20.96 18.04 -2.58
C GLY A 452 -21.68 19.35 -2.26
N GLN A 453 -22.73 19.66 -2.99
CA GLN A 453 -23.44 20.94 -2.89
C GLN A 453 -24.36 21.03 -1.66
N PHE A 454 -25.01 19.92 -1.26
CA PHE A 454 -26.05 19.96 -0.23
C PHE A 454 -25.72 19.14 1.03
N LEU A 455 -24.75 18.24 0.98
CA LEU A 455 -24.27 17.50 2.16
C LEU A 455 -22.85 17.93 2.60
N GLY A 456 -22.17 18.75 1.82
CA GLY A 456 -20.82 19.24 2.12
C GLY A 456 -19.71 18.20 1.92
N ALA A 457 -20.01 17.08 1.23
CA ALA A 457 -19.01 16.05 0.97
C ALA A 457 -17.99 16.48 -0.08
N ASN A 458 -16.77 15.94 0.01
CA ASN A 458 -15.80 16.01 -1.07
C ASN A 458 -16.23 15.05 -2.20
N ALA A 459 -16.96 15.57 -3.20
CA ALA A 459 -17.61 14.75 -4.21
C ALA A 459 -17.07 14.92 -5.65
N ALA A 460 -16.90 13.81 -6.36
CA ALA A 460 -16.50 13.78 -7.77
C ALA A 460 -17.17 12.67 -8.59
N ILE A 461 -17.23 12.87 -9.90
CA ILE A 461 -17.47 11.82 -10.90
C ILE A 461 -16.12 11.43 -11.52
N VAL A 462 -15.87 10.14 -11.68
CA VAL A 462 -14.71 9.62 -12.42
C VAL A 462 -15.19 9.05 -13.74
N GLU A 463 -14.66 9.56 -14.85
CA GLU A 463 -15.09 9.24 -16.22
C GLU A 463 -13.94 8.59 -17.00
N THR A 464 -14.08 7.31 -17.35
CA THR A 464 -13.19 6.67 -18.33
C THR A 464 -13.80 6.76 -19.74
N SER A 465 -12.96 6.72 -20.77
CA SER A 465 -13.41 6.84 -22.17
C SER A 465 -13.66 5.48 -22.81
N ARG A 466 -14.87 5.26 -23.33
CA ARG A 466 -15.30 4.04 -24.06
C ARG A 466 -14.59 3.80 -25.40
N LEU A 467 -13.68 4.69 -25.80
CA LEU A 467 -12.77 4.45 -26.94
C LEU A 467 -11.70 3.40 -26.63
N TYR A 468 -11.51 3.04 -25.37
CA TYR A 468 -10.45 2.13 -24.90
C TYR A 468 -11.03 0.79 -24.44
N ASP A 469 -10.14 -0.20 -24.36
CA ASP A 469 -10.52 -1.56 -23.97
C ASP A 469 -11.18 -1.58 -22.59
N LEU A 470 -12.12 -2.50 -22.39
CA LEU A 470 -12.87 -2.60 -21.14
C LEU A 470 -11.95 -2.83 -19.93
N ASP A 471 -10.94 -3.68 -20.08
CA ASP A 471 -10.00 -3.98 -19.00
C ASP A 471 -9.18 -2.75 -18.60
N ASP A 472 -8.68 -1.97 -19.56
CA ASP A 472 -7.96 -0.72 -19.28
C ASP A 472 -8.84 0.28 -18.51
N ARG A 473 -10.10 0.43 -18.93
CA ARG A 473 -11.06 1.33 -18.27
C ARG A 473 -11.33 0.89 -16.83
N ILE A 474 -11.51 -0.42 -16.60
CA ILE A 474 -11.69 -0.96 -15.25
C ILE A 474 -10.43 -0.71 -14.41
N ASP A 475 -9.25 -1.00 -14.95
CA ASP A 475 -7.99 -0.85 -14.25
C ASP A 475 -7.68 0.62 -13.91
N TRP A 476 -8.08 1.56 -14.76
CA TRP A 476 -8.01 3.00 -14.43
C TRP A 476 -8.95 3.36 -13.29
N HIS A 477 -10.21 2.91 -13.28
CA HIS A 477 -11.10 3.16 -12.14
C HIS A 477 -10.52 2.58 -10.84
N LEU A 478 -10.02 1.34 -10.85
CA LEU A 478 -9.39 0.71 -9.70
C LEU A 478 -8.13 1.48 -9.26
N THR A 479 -7.30 1.91 -10.21
CA THR A 479 -6.06 2.65 -9.91
C THR A 479 -6.37 4.00 -9.29
N ILE A 480 -7.33 4.75 -9.85
CA ILE A 480 -7.76 6.05 -9.33
C ILE A 480 -8.32 5.87 -7.91
N MET A 481 -9.23 4.93 -7.69
CA MET A 481 -9.82 4.69 -6.36
C MET A 481 -8.79 4.22 -5.34
N ARG A 482 -7.81 3.39 -5.75
CA ARG A 482 -6.70 3.01 -4.88
C ARG A 482 -5.89 4.24 -4.46
N TYR A 483 -5.52 5.09 -5.42
CA TYR A 483 -4.76 6.31 -5.10
C TYR A 483 -5.55 7.25 -4.20
N VAL A 484 -6.85 7.43 -4.44
CA VAL A 484 -7.74 8.17 -3.52
C VAL A 484 -7.65 7.61 -2.11
N LEU A 485 -7.82 6.30 -1.91
CA LEU A 485 -7.77 5.71 -0.58
C LEU A 485 -6.39 5.81 0.06
N GLU A 486 -5.31 5.71 -0.71
CA GLU A 486 -3.94 5.92 -0.23
C GLU A 486 -3.71 7.37 0.23
N GLU A 487 -4.16 8.38 -0.53
CA GLU A 487 -4.06 9.80 -0.13
C GLU A 487 -4.91 10.14 1.12
N LEU A 488 -5.88 9.27 1.45
CA LEU A 488 -6.72 9.41 2.65
C LEU A 488 -6.25 8.56 3.83
N ASP A 489 -5.06 7.94 3.72
CA ASP A 489 -4.52 6.97 4.68
C ASP A 489 -5.46 5.77 4.92
N MET A 490 -6.38 5.50 4.00
CA MET A 490 -7.35 4.40 4.00
C MET A 490 -6.90 3.23 3.12
N GLY A 491 -5.65 3.27 2.61
CA GLY A 491 -5.09 2.30 1.69
C GLY A 491 -5.33 0.85 2.14
N PRO A 492 -5.44 -0.09 1.19
CA PRO A 492 -6.07 -1.35 1.48
C PRO A 492 -5.33 -2.21 2.51
N VAL A 493 -6.05 -2.72 3.52
CA VAL A 493 -5.54 -3.77 4.42
C VAL A 493 -5.75 -5.09 3.73
N THR A 494 -4.73 -5.93 3.55
CA THR A 494 -5.07 -7.31 3.22
C THR A 494 -5.54 -8.04 4.46
N HIS A 495 -6.86 -8.07 4.57
CA HIS A 495 -7.57 -9.02 5.40
C HIS A 495 -8.59 -9.74 4.56
N THR A 496 -8.18 -10.86 3.97
CA THR A 496 -9.11 -11.88 3.49
C THR A 496 -9.71 -12.58 4.71
N SER A 497 -10.86 -12.13 5.20
CA SER A 497 -11.68 -12.94 6.11
C SER A 497 -12.72 -13.70 5.29
N SER A 498 -12.55 -15.02 5.28
CA SER A 498 -13.50 -16.01 4.79
C SER A 498 -14.89 -15.81 5.39
N LEU A 499 -15.90 -15.80 4.52
CA LEU A 499 -17.28 -16.04 4.90
C LEU A 499 -17.40 -17.46 5.46
N SER A 500 -17.38 -17.60 6.78
CA SER A 500 -18.03 -18.73 7.45
C SER A 500 -19.15 -18.15 8.30
N GLY A 501 -20.29 -17.95 7.64
CA GLY A 501 -21.55 -17.69 8.32
C GLY A 501 -21.90 -18.88 9.18
N SER A 502 -22.22 -18.59 10.43
CA SER A 502 -22.90 -19.45 11.37
C SER A 502 -24.16 -20.04 10.73
N GLN A 503 -24.16 -21.35 10.48
CA GLN A 503 -25.39 -22.13 10.60
C GLN A 503 -25.45 -22.62 12.05
N ALA A 504 -26.25 -21.92 12.85
CA ALA A 504 -26.77 -22.46 14.10
C ALA A 504 -27.91 -23.43 13.75
N ALA A 505 -27.94 -24.54 14.47
CA ALA A 505 -28.87 -25.64 14.36
C ALA A 505 -30.30 -25.31 14.83
N ALA A 506 -31.19 -26.26 14.55
CA ALA A 506 -32.52 -26.53 15.12
C ALA A 506 -33.75 -25.91 14.43
N ALA A 507 -34.32 -26.65 13.47
CA ALA A 507 -35.56 -27.43 13.65
C ALA A 507 -35.69 -28.45 12.51
#